data_AF-A0A132C342-F1
#
_entry.id   AF-A0A132C342-F1
#
_cell.length_a   1.000
_cell.length_b   1.000
_cell.length_c   1.000
_cell.angle_alpha   90.00
_cell.angle_beta   90.00
_cell.angle_gamma   90.00
#
_symmetry.space_group_name_H-M   'P 1'
#
loop_
_entity.id
_entity.type
_entity.pdbx_description
1 polymer ?
#
loop_
_entity_poly.entity_id
_entity_poly.type
_entity_poly.pdbx_seq_one_letter_code
_entity_poly.pdbx_strand_id
1 'polypeptide(L)'
;MSWTDERVELLKKMWGEGQSASQIAKELGGVTRNAVIGKVHRLGLSNRTTGGAKPAAEPKEKPAPKVAAKPKAQPKTEPARPVTPEPAAAAPAASASAESKPSVPARKQIIPAGQPLPPQPSANEISPEALAKVNEIEKKAKRLTLMELTERTCKWPVGDPATEDFWFCGLPVQQGKPYCDAHVGVAFQPMSSRRERKR
;
A
#
# COMPACT_ATOMS: atom_id res chain seq x y z
N MET A 1 -20.36 -24.27 8.90
CA MET A 1 -20.68 -23.90 10.30
C MET A 1 -21.69 -22.77 10.31
N SER A 2 -22.94 -23.08 10.64
CA SER A 2 -24.06 -22.14 10.56
C SER A 2 -24.26 -21.44 11.91
N TRP A 3 -24.51 -20.13 11.87
CA TRP A 3 -24.97 -19.37 13.04
C TRP A 3 -26.46 -19.66 13.25
N THR A 4 -26.75 -20.77 13.93
CA THR A 4 -28.11 -21.12 14.36
C THR A 4 -28.59 -20.13 15.44
N ASP A 5 -29.90 -19.96 15.55
CA ASP A 5 -30.51 -19.04 16.52
C ASP A 5 -30.09 -19.37 17.96
N GLU A 6 -30.03 -20.65 18.33
CA GLU A 6 -29.52 -21.13 19.63
C GLU A 6 -28.10 -20.64 19.94
N ARG A 7 -27.22 -20.61 18.93
CA ARG A 7 -25.84 -20.12 19.07
C ARG A 7 -25.77 -18.59 19.15
N VAL A 8 -26.73 -17.90 18.54
CA VAL A 8 -26.86 -16.44 18.62
C VAL A 8 -27.40 -16.00 19.99
N GLU A 9 -28.32 -16.76 20.57
CA GLU A 9 -28.84 -16.52 21.92
C GLU A 9 -27.77 -16.75 22.98
N LEU A 10 -27.04 -17.87 22.89
CA LEU A 10 -25.90 -18.15 23.78
C LEU A 10 -24.81 -17.08 23.64
N LEU A 11 -24.52 -16.64 22.41
CA LEU A 11 -23.63 -15.50 22.15
C LEU A 11 -24.10 -14.23 22.86
N LYS A 12 -25.39 -13.87 22.75
CA LYS A 12 -25.95 -12.68 23.40
C LYS A 12 -25.84 -12.76 24.92
N LYS A 13 -26.13 -13.93 25.50
CA LYS A 13 -26.05 -14.19 26.94
C LYS A 13 -24.62 -14.04 27.46
N MET A 14 -23.69 -14.82 26.90
CA MET A 14 -22.28 -14.80 27.32
C MET A 14 -21.61 -13.46 27.03
N TRP A 15 -21.99 -12.81 25.91
CA TRP A 15 -21.54 -11.45 25.64
C TRP A 15 -22.03 -10.52 26.73
N GLY A 16 -23.33 -10.56 27.08
CA GLY A 16 -23.97 -9.84 28.18
C GLY A 16 -23.24 -9.98 29.51
N GLU A 17 -22.84 -11.20 29.86
CA GLU A 17 -22.05 -11.57 31.05
C GLU A 17 -20.60 -11.04 31.02
N GLY A 18 -20.14 -10.48 29.90
CA GLY A 18 -18.81 -9.86 29.77
C GLY A 18 -17.71 -10.84 29.35
N GLN A 19 -18.08 -12.02 28.87
CA GLN A 19 -17.10 -12.99 28.40
C GLN A 19 -16.37 -12.51 27.15
N SER A 20 -15.08 -12.82 27.03
CA SER A 20 -14.30 -12.44 25.86
C SER A 20 -14.66 -13.28 24.63
N ALA A 21 -14.51 -12.71 23.43
CA ALA A 21 -14.79 -13.42 22.18
C ALA A 21 -14.03 -14.75 22.02
N SER A 22 -12.85 -14.88 22.66
CA SER A 22 -12.06 -16.11 22.66
C SER A 22 -12.64 -17.18 23.57
N GLN A 23 -13.29 -16.81 24.67
CA GLN A 23 -13.99 -17.74 25.57
C GLN A 23 -15.29 -18.22 24.92
N ILE A 24 -16.06 -17.30 24.36
CA ILE A 24 -17.29 -17.62 23.63
C ILE A 24 -17.03 -18.55 22.44
N ALA A 25 -15.90 -18.37 21.74
CA ALA A 25 -15.48 -19.27 20.67
C ALA A 25 -15.20 -20.71 21.14
N LYS A 26 -14.62 -20.87 22.34
CA LYS A 26 -14.35 -22.19 22.95
C LYS A 26 -15.65 -22.88 23.36
N GLU A 27 -16.60 -22.12 23.92
CA GLU A 27 -17.87 -22.65 24.41
C GLU A 27 -18.85 -22.97 23.28
N LEU A 28 -18.89 -22.13 22.23
CA LEU A 28 -19.70 -22.41 21.05
C LEU A 28 -19.15 -23.57 20.22
N GLY A 29 -17.84 -23.83 20.22
CA GLY A 29 -17.21 -24.96 19.53
C GLY A 29 -17.25 -24.89 18.00
N GLY A 30 -16.09 -24.91 17.33
CA GLY A 30 -16.03 -24.86 15.86
C GLY A 30 -16.30 -23.48 15.23
N VAL A 31 -16.27 -22.42 16.04
CA VAL A 31 -16.32 -21.01 15.58
C VAL A 31 -15.05 -20.31 16.07
N THR A 32 -14.39 -19.54 15.22
CA THR A 32 -13.17 -18.80 15.59
C THR A 32 -13.50 -17.51 16.31
N ARG A 33 -12.56 -16.98 17.13
CA ARG A 33 -12.68 -15.67 17.80
C ARG A 33 -13.15 -14.57 16.85
N ASN A 34 -12.60 -14.51 15.63
CA ASN A 34 -12.96 -13.49 14.64
C ASN A 34 -14.39 -13.65 14.12
N ALA A 35 -14.87 -14.89 13.98
CA ALA A 35 -16.26 -15.12 13.59
C ALA A 35 -17.24 -14.64 14.66
N VAL A 36 -16.90 -14.82 15.95
CA VAL A 36 -17.67 -14.29 17.09
C VAL A 36 -17.71 -12.75 17.07
N ILE A 37 -16.56 -12.08 16.97
CA ILE A 37 -16.47 -10.61 16.89
C ILE A 37 -17.30 -10.08 15.72
N GLY A 38 -17.18 -10.71 14.54
CA GLY A 38 -17.94 -10.33 13.37
C GLY A 38 -19.45 -10.50 13.56
N LYS A 39 -19.91 -11.55 14.27
CA LYS A 39 -21.34 -11.75 14.53
C LYS A 39 -21.88 -10.76 15.56
N VAL A 40 -21.14 -10.47 16.63
CA VAL A 40 -21.48 -9.43 17.62
C VAL A 40 -21.65 -8.07 16.94
N HIS A 41 -20.71 -7.71 16.05
CA HIS A 41 -20.76 -6.43 15.33
C HIS A 41 -21.95 -6.35 14.36
N ARG A 42 -22.31 -7.46 13.69
CA ARG A 42 -23.51 -7.53 12.84
C ARG A 42 -24.81 -7.46 13.65
N LEU A 43 -24.79 -7.87 14.91
CA LEU A 43 -25.93 -7.82 15.83
C LEU A 43 -26.01 -6.51 16.63
N GLY A 44 -25.06 -5.58 16.45
CA GLY A 44 -25.06 -4.28 17.12
C GLY A 44 -24.78 -4.34 18.64
N LEU A 45 -24.25 -5.46 19.16
CA LEU A 45 -23.96 -5.66 20.59
C LEU A 45 -22.65 -4.99 21.06
N SER A 46 -22.07 -4.10 20.24
CA SER A 46 -20.78 -3.44 20.48
C SER A 46 -20.94 -2.21 21.38
N ASN A 47 -20.77 -2.38 22.70
CA ASN A 47 -20.58 -1.23 23.60
C ASN A 47 -19.71 -1.53 24.84
N ARG A 48 -18.75 -2.46 24.76
CA ARG A 48 -17.94 -2.84 25.95
C ARG A 48 -16.49 -2.37 25.95
N THR A 49 -15.93 -1.92 24.82
CA THR A 49 -14.48 -1.65 24.75
C THR A 49 -14.09 -0.62 23.68
N THR A 50 -14.49 0.64 23.88
CA THR A 50 -13.77 1.84 23.37
C THR A 50 -14.03 3.02 24.33
N GLY A 51 -13.52 2.92 25.56
CA GLY A 51 -13.75 3.93 26.60
C GLY A 51 -12.57 4.01 27.57
N GLY A 52 -11.36 4.15 27.02
CA GLY A 52 -10.17 4.48 27.81
C GLY A 52 -10.09 6.00 27.95
N ALA A 53 -10.38 6.49 29.16
CA ALA A 53 -10.28 7.87 29.57
C ALA A 53 -8.88 8.45 29.28
N LYS A 54 -8.84 9.63 28.65
CA LYS A 54 -7.63 10.42 28.44
C LYS A 54 -7.67 11.62 29.40
N PRO A 55 -6.82 11.72 30.42
CA PRO A 55 -6.61 12.99 31.11
C PRO A 55 -5.74 13.89 30.23
N ALA A 56 -6.16 15.15 30.16
CA ALA A 56 -5.47 16.25 29.51
C ALA A 56 -4.10 16.53 30.15
N ALA A 57 -3.11 16.84 29.31
CA ALA A 57 -1.92 17.58 29.71
C ALA A 57 -1.41 18.38 28.50
N GLU A 58 -1.27 19.68 28.74
CA GLU A 58 -0.92 20.76 27.80
C GLU A 58 0.52 20.68 27.24
N PRO A 59 0.81 21.41 26.15
CA PRO A 59 2.07 21.35 25.41
C PRO A 59 3.16 22.19 26.11
N LYS A 60 4.31 21.57 26.41
CA LYS A 60 5.53 22.31 26.77
C LYS A 60 6.54 22.30 25.62
N GLU A 61 6.99 23.51 25.34
CA GLU A 61 7.89 23.98 24.29
C GLU A 61 9.18 23.18 24.13
N LYS A 62 9.62 23.05 22.87
CA LYS A 62 11.03 22.78 22.52
C LYS A 62 11.65 24.09 22.02
N PRO A 63 12.80 24.53 22.54
CA PRO A 63 13.66 25.46 21.83
C PRO A 63 14.59 24.67 20.88
N ALA A 64 14.51 24.95 19.59
CA ALA A 64 15.66 24.89 18.67
C ALA A 64 16.27 26.32 18.62
N PRO A 65 17.39 26.65 17.94
CA PRO A 65 18.26 25.84 17.09
C PRO A 65 19.78 26.14 17.29
N LYS A 66 20.69 25.38 16.64
CA LYS A 66 21.98 25.93 16.20
C LYS A 66 22.30 25.50 14.77
N VAL A 67 22.63 26.52 14.00
CA VAL A 67 22.87 26.58 12.56
C VAL A 67 24.38 26.46 12.29
N ALA A 68 24.69 26.10 11.04
CA ALA A 68 25.93 26.30 10.29
C ALA A 68 27.06 25.27 10.44
N ALA A 69 27.35 24.55 9.35
CA ALA A 69 28.51 24.87 8.51
C ALA A 69 28.47 24.17 7.14
N LYS A 70 29.02 24.85 6.15
CA LYS A 70 28.97 24.64 4.69
C LYS A 70 29.70 23.39 4.16
N PRO A 71 29.43 22.98 2.90
CA PRO A 71 30.02 21.82 2.23
C PRO A 71 31.37 22.12 1.56
N LYS A 72 32.28 21.15 1.52
CA LYS A 72 33.52 21.18 0.72
C LYS A 72 33.50 20.14 -0.42
N ALA A 73 33.58 20.68 -1.63
CA ALA A 73 34.41 20.30 -2.78
C ALA A 73 34.38 18.85 -3.36
N GLN A 74 34.04 18.81 -4.65
CA GLN A 74 34.29 17.74 -5.63
C GLN A 74 35.80 17.50 -5.87
N PRO A 75 36.16 16.41 -6.56
CA PRO A 75 36.68 16.64 -7.91
C PRO A 75 36.12 15.68 -8.99
N LYS A 76 36.07 16.25 -10.20
CA LYS A 76 35.75 15.66 -11.50
C LYS A 76 36.71 14.54 -11.89
N THR A 77 36.24 13.58 -12.69
CA THR A 77 36.91 13.07 -13.91
C THR A 77 35.95 12.19 -14.74
N GLU A 78 35.48 12.76 -15.85
CA GLU A 78 35.20 12.07 -17.13
C GLU A 78 36.57 11.80 -17.84
N PRO A 79 36.71 11.02 -18.95
CA PRO A 79 35.72 10.82 -20.02
C PRO A 79 35.61 9.43 -20.71
N ALA A 80 34.44 9.21 -21.34
CA ALA A 80 34.18 8.65 -22.69
C ALA A 80 34.92 7.37 -23.17
N ARG A 81 34.21 6.24 -23.43
CA ARG A 81 33.48 5.85 -24.68
C ARG A 81 34.15 4.57 -25.28
N PRO A 82 33.66 3.97 -26.37
CA PRO A 82 32.40 3.20 -26.54
C PRO A 82 32.71 1.80 -27.12
N VAL A 83 31.76 0.85 -27.16
CA VAL A 83 31.54 -0.04 -28.33
C VAL A 83 30.32 -0.94 -28.15
N THR A 84 29.40 -0.83 -29.09
CA THR A 84 28.52 -1.89 -29.60
C THR A 84 28.96 -2.13 -31.04
N PRO A 85 28.86 -3.36 -31.58
CA PRO A 85 27.70 -3.72 -32.42
C PRO A 85 27.21 -5.17 -32.11
N GLU A 86 25.91 -5.45 -32.02
CA GLU A 86 24.97 -5.88 -33.07
C GLU A 86 25.18 -7.34 -33.59
N PRO A 87 24.15 -8.02 -34.16
CA PRO A 87 23.68 -9.32 -33.68
C PRO A 87 23.81 -10.44 -34.72
N ALA A 88 23.72 -11.70 -34.29
CA ALA A 88 23.65 -12.85 -35.20
C ALA A 88 22.60 -13.87 -34.76
N ALA A 89 21.48 -13.83 -35.49
CA ALA A 89 20.66 -14.91 -36.03
C ALA A 89 20.55 -16.31 -35.37
N ALA A 90 19.30 -16.80 -35.41
CA ALA A 90 18.80 -18.16 -35.66
C ALA A 90 18.86 -19.20 -34.51
N ALA A 91 17.73 -19.53 -33.86
CA ALA A 91 16.68 -20.49 -34.24
C ALA A 91 16.88 -21.87 -33.52
N PRO A 92 15.88 -22.76 -33.42
CA PRO A 92 15.20 -23.06 -32.16
C PRO A 92 15.51 -24.46 -31.62
N ALA A 93 15.43 -24.66 -30.30
CA ALA A 93 15.44 -25.98 -29.69
C ALA A 93 14.37 -26.08 -28.62
N ALA A 94 13.38 -26.93 -28.89
CA ALA A 94 12.41 -27.41 -27.93
C ALA A 94 13.12 -28.23 -26.83
N SER A 95 12.74 -28.02 -25.56
CA SER A 95 12.73 -29.09 -24.56
C SER A 95 12.06 -28.68 -23.26
N ALA A 96 11.28 -29.64 -22.77
CA ALA A 96 10.98 -29.93 -21.38
C ALA A 96 10.12 -28.93 -20.59
N SER A 97 8.83 -29.29 -20.54
CA SER A 97 7.94 -28.98 -19.43
C SER A 97 8.58 -29.40 -18.10
N ALA A 98 8.91 -28.43 -17.26
CA ALA A 98 9.37 -28.64 -15.89
C ALA A 98 8.37 -28.00 -14.92
N GLU A 99 7.57 -28.87 -14.32
CA GLU A 99 6.56 -28.59 -13.31
C GLU A 99 7.13 -27.74 -12.16
N SER A 100 6.82 -26.44 -12.17
CA SER A 100 7.24 -25.50 -11.14
C SER A 100 6.20 -25.48 -10.02
N LYS A 101 6.45 -26.24 -8.95
CA LYS A 101 5.63 -26.20 -7.73
C LYS A 101 5.51 -24.74 -7.25
N PRO A 102 4.30 -24.18 -7.06
CA PRO A 102 4.18 -22.83 -6.55
C PRO A 102 4.64 -22.80 -5.08
N SER A 103 5.81 -22.19 -4.86
CA SER A 103 6.29 -21.80 -3.54
C SER A 103 5.31 -20.80 -2.94
N VAL A 104 4.43 -21.29 -2.05
CA VAL A 104 3.47 -20.45 -1.36
C VAL A 104 4.24 -19.54 -0.40
N PRO A 105 4.14 -18.20 -0.51
CA PRO A 105 4.86 -17.31 0.39
C PRO A 105 4.35 -17.47 1.82
N ALA A 106 5.27 -17.64 2.77
CA ALA A 106 4.98 -17.69 4.20
C ALA A 106 4.07 -16.52 4.62
N ARG A 107 2.95 -16.86 5.28
CA ARG A 107 1.94 -15.91 5.75
C ARG A 107 2.61 -14.96 6.75
N LYS A 108 2.62 -13.65 6.44
CA LYS A 108 3.18 -12.63 7.34
C LYS A 108 2.37 -12.64 8.64
N GLN A 109 3.07 -12.63 9.77
CA GLN A 109 2.45 -12.55 11.09
C GLN A 109 1.64 -11.25 11.20
N ILE A 110 0.42 -11.38 11.70
CA ILE A 110 -0.51 -10.26 11.91
C ILE A 110 -0.03 -9.53 13.15
N ILE A 111 0.53 -8.33 12.96
CA ILE A 111 1.02 -7.48 14.04
C ILE A 111 -0.19 -6.98 14.86
N PRO A 112 -0.24 -7.22 16.19
CA PRO A 112 -1.33 -6.73 17.03
C PRO A 112 -1.36 -5.20 17.06
N ALA A 113 -2.57 -4.63 16.99
CA ALA A 113 -2.80 -3.18 16.99
C ALA A 113 -2.22 -2.54 18.27
N GLY A 114 -1.16 -1.77 18.10
CA GLY A 114 -0.34 -1.21 19.19
C GLY A 114 1.13 -1.03 18.79
N GLN A 115 1.60 -1.79 17.80
CA GLN A 115 2.86 -1.52 17.13
C GLN A 115 2.72 -0.25 16.27
N PRO A 116 3.69 0.69 16.27
CA PRO A 116 3.68 1.79 15.29
C PRO A 116 3.46 1.20 13.91
N LEU A 117 2.46 1.75 13.21
CA LEU A 117 2.11 1.32 11.86
C LEU A 117 3.42 1.20 11.08
N PRO A 118 3.70 0.05 10.42
CA PRO A 118 4.89 -0.04 9.57
C PRO A 118 4.87 1.22 8.71
N PRO A 119 5.99 1.95 8.60
CA PRO A 119 6.00 3.23 7.92
C PRO A 119 5.28 3.00 6.60
N GLN A 120 4.15 3.70 6.42
CA GLN A 120 3.52 3.84 5.11
C GLN A 120 4.68 4.00 4.14
N PRO A 121 4.81 3.16 3.08
CA PRO A 121 5.95 3.21 2.19
C PRO A 121 6.11 4.67 1.82
N SER A 122 7.13 5.31 2.39
CA SER A 122 7.07 6.75 2.50
C SER A 122 7.07 7.26 1.07
N ALA A 123 6.45 8.41 0.82
CA ALA A 123 6.59 9.10 -0.47
C ALA A 123 8.07 9.37 -0.86
N ASN A 124 9.02 8.94 -0.01
CA ASN A 124 10.46 8.97 -0.17
C ASN A 124 11.08 7.68 -0.77
N GLU A 125 10.29 6.66 -1.11
CA GLU A 125 10.78 5.45 -1.81
C GLU A 125 10.59 5.50 -3.33
N ILE A 126 10.00 6.56 -3.86
CA ILE A 126 9.94 6.80 -5.30
C ILE A 126 11.32 7.31 -5.73
N SER A 127 11.90 6.72 -6.78
CA SER A 127 13.19 7.20 -7.28
C SER A 127 13.05 8.68 -7.68
N PRO A 128 14.03 9.54 -7.37
CA PRO A 128 13.96 10.96 -7.72
C PRO A 128 13.83 11.16 -9.24
N GLU A 129 14.32 10.21 -10.02
CA GLU A 129 14.16 10.15 -11.48
C GLU A 129 12.69 9.96 -11.89
N ALA A 130 11.93 9.09 -11.21
CA ALA A 130 10.51 8.89 -11.51
C ALA A 130 9.67 10.12 -11.16
N LEU A 131 10.00 10.82 -10.07
CA LEU A 131 9.35 12.09 -9.71
C LEU A 131 9.65 13.20 -10.73
N ALA A 132 10.90 13.28 -11.22
CA ALA A 132 11.25 14.23 -12.28
C ALA A 132 10.44 13.99 -13.55
N LYS A 133 10.31 12.72 -13.99
CA LYS A 133 9.50 12.34 -15.16
C LYS A 133 8.02 12.69 -14.99
N VAL A 134 7.45 12.50 -13.81
CA VAL A 134 6.07 12.89 -13.52
C VAL A 134 5.90 14.41 -13.61
N ASN A 135 6.82 15.19 -13.04
CA ASN A 135 6.76 16.65 -13.08
C ASN A 135 6.86 17.20 -14.52
N GLU A 136 7.68 16.57 -15.37
CA GLU A 136 7.72 16.91 -16.80
C GLU A 136 6.42 16.57 -17.54
N ILE A 137 5.79 15.45 -17.16
CA ILE A 137 4.51 15.01 -17.75
C ILE A 137 3.34 15.85 -17.27
N GLU A 138 3.33 16.30 -16.02
CA GLU A 138 2.31 17.21 -15.50
C GLU A 138 2.27 18.52 -16.30
N LYS A 139 3.42 19.00 -16.79
CA LYS A 139 3.50 20.17 -17.69
C LYS A 139 2.93 19.90 -19.08
N LYS A 140 2.96 18.65 -19.54
CA LYS A 140 2.45 18.22 -20.87
C LYS A 140 1.08 17.53 -20.79
N ALA A 141 0.49 17.48 -19.60
CA ALA A 141 -0.75 16.77 -19.36
C ALA A 141 -1.92 17.46 -20.03
N LYS A 142 -2.94 16.67 -20.41
CA LYS A 142 -4.16 17.18 -21.06
C LYS A 142 -5.19 17.72 -20.07
N ARG A 143 -4.96 17.54 -18.76
CA ARG A 143 -5.81 18.01 -17.66
C ARG A 143 -7.29 17.67 -17.86
N LEU A 144 -7.58 16.37 -17.97
CA LEU A 144 -8.94 15.88 -18.19
C LEU A 144 -9.74 15.86 -16.90
N THR A 145 -11.02 16.14 -16.98
CA THR A 145 -11.98 15.91 -15.88
C THR A 145 -12.42 14.44 -15.83
N LEU A 146 -13.18 14.06 -14.79
CA LEU A 146 -13.69 12.70 -14.64
C LEU A 146 -14.55 12.25 -15.84
N MET A 147 -15.30 13.17 -16.44
CA MET A 147 -16.22 12.84 -17.56
C MET A 147 -15.48 12.60 -18.88
N GLU A 148 -14.28 13.16 -19.04
CA GLU A 148 -13.48 13.06 -20.27
C GLU A 148 -12.51 11.87 -20.24
N LEU A 149 -12.50 11.11 -19.13
CA LEU A 149 -11.57 10.03 -18.92
C LEU A 149 -12.02 8.74 -19.62
N THR A 150 -11.22 8.25 -20.55
CA THR A 150 -11.48 7.00 -21.30
C THR A 150 -10.60 5.87 -20.77
N GLU A 151 -10.81 4.65 -21.25
CA GLU A 151 -9.91 3.51 -20.99
C GLU A 151 -8.51 3.69 -21.59
N ARG A 152 -8.37 4.59 -22.58
CA ARG A 152 -7.10 4.84 -23.30
C ARG A 152 -6.32 6.04 -22.74
N THR A 153 -6.86 6.74 -21.75
CA THR A 153 -6.25 7.93 -21.16
C THR A 153 -5.80 7.71 -19.72
N CYS A 154 -4.67 8.33 -19.36
CA CYS A 154 -4.01 8.16 -18.07
C CYS A 154 -4.86 8.72 -16.94
N LYS A 155 -5.25 7.82 -16.03
CA LYS A 155 -6.18 8.09 -14.92
C LYS A 155 -5.52 8.62 -13.65
N TRP A 156 -4.32 9.20 -13.76
CA TRP A 156 -3.55 9.67 -12.61
C TRP A 156 -4.16 10.97 -12.08
N PRO A 157 -4.61 11.01 -10.82
CA PRO A 157 -5.16 12.22 -10.21
C PRO A 157 -4.05 13.21 -9.86
N VAL A 158 -4.24 14.48 -10.20
CA VAL A 158 -3.37 15.60 -9.84
C VAL A 158 -4.21 16.63 -9.10
N GLY A 159 -3.70 17.11 -7.97
CA GLY A 159 -4.44 18.01 -7.08
C GLY A 159 -5.25 17.27 -6.02
N ASP A 160 -6.00 18.05 -5.23
CA ASP A 160 -6.86 17.53 -4.17
C ASP A 160 -8.31 17.43 -4.68
N PRO A 161 -9.01 16.29 -4.54
CA PRO A 161 -10.41 16.14 -4.97
C PRO A 161 -11.39 17.15 -4.36
N ALA A 162 -11.06 17.80 -3.25
CA ALA A 162 -11.87 18.84 -2.61
C ALA A 162 -11.66 20.24 -3.20
N THR A 163 -10.69 20.41 -4.11
CA THR A 163 -10.38 21.68 -4.79
C THR A 163 -10.83 21.66 -6.26
N GLU A 164 -11.09 22.84 -6.82
CA GLU A 164 -11.45 23.01 -8.24
C GLU A 164 -10.27 22.71 -9.19
N ASP A 165 -9.03 22.70 -8.68
CA ASP A 165 -7.81 22.33 -9.42
C ASP A 165 -7.58 20.81 -9.53
N PHE A 166 -8.62 19.99 -9.33
CA PHE A 166 -8.53 18.54 -9.47
C PHE A 166 -8.68 18.09 -10.93
N TRP A 167 -7.68 17.40 -11.45
CA TRP A 167 -7.71 16.89 -12.83
C TRP A 167 -6.92 15.58 -13.00
N PHE A 168 -7.12 14.92 -14.13
CA PHE A 168 -6.45 13.69 -14.52
C PHE A 168 -5.44 13.91 -15.65
N CYS A 169 -4.31 13.23 -15.60
CA CYS A 169 -3.22 13.37 -16.57
C CYS A 169 -3.64 13.35 -18.05
N GLY A 170 -4.47 12.37 -18.44
CA GLY A 170 -5.05 12.33 -19.79
C GLY A 170 -4.11 11.95 -20.94
N LEU A 171 -2.82 11.71 -20.68
CA LEU A 171 -1.88 11.18 -21.68
C LEU A 171 -2.23 9.74 -22.09
N PRO A 172 -1.80 9.26 -23.27
CA PRO A 172 -2.08 7.89 -23.70
C PRO A 172 -1.50 6.87 -22.71
N VAL A 173 -2.31 5.87 -22.35
CA VAL A 173 -1.88 4.78 -21.46
C VAL A 173 -1.02 3.76 -22.20
N GLN A 174 -0.18 3.06 -21.44
CA GLN A 174 0.49 1.86 -21.93
C GLN A 174 -0.51 0.69 -21.98
N GLN A 175 -0.35 -0.22 -22.95
CA GLN A 175 -1.27 -1.36 -23.08
C GLN A 175 -1.28 -2.22 -21.81
N GLY A 176 -2.48 -2.56 -21.33
CA GLY A 176 -2.66 -3.34 -20.10
C GLY A 176 -2.37 -2.59 -18.79
N LYS A 177 -2.11 -1.28 -18.84
CA LYS A 177 -1.85 -0.44 -17.65
C LYS A 177 -2.83 0.75 -17.62
N PRO A 178 -3.29 1.19 -16.44
CA PRO A 178 -4.25 2.30 -16.32
C PRO A 178 -3.62 3.70 -16.46
N TYR A 179 -2.30 3.79 -16.56
CA TYR A 179 -1.56 5.06 -16.55
C TYR A 179 -0.53 5.14 -17.70
N CYS A 180 -0.02 6.34 -17.96
CA CYS A 180 1.12 6.57 -18.86
C CYS A 180 2.43 6.11 -18.21
N ASP A 181 3.51 6.02 -18.99
CA ASP A 181 4.77 5.42 -18.56
C ASP A 181 5.35 6.00 -17.26
N ALA A 182 5.38 7.33 -17.10
CA ALA A 182 5.89 7.93 -15.87
C ALA A 182 5.01 7.64 -14.64
N HIS A 183 3.69 7.73 -14.80
CA HIS A 183 2.77 7.42 -13.70
C HIS A 183 2.76 5.92 -13.37
N VAL A 184 3.04 5.05 -14.32
CA VAL A 184 3.29 3.62 -14.06
C VAL A 184 4.52 3.44 -13.18
N GLY A 185 5.60 4.18 -13.44
CA GLY A 185 6.83 4.12 -12.64
C GLY A 185 6.64 4.55 -11.17
N VAL A 186 5.69 5.44 -10.90
CA VAL A 186 5.32 5.86 -9.55
C VAL A 186 4.28 4.92 -8.91
N ALA A 187 3.28 4.48 -9.67
CA ALA A 187 2.21 3.61 -9.19
C ALA A 187 2.68 2.19 -8.85
N PHE A 188 3.56 1.64 -9.68
CA PHE A 188 3.99 0.25 -9.62
C PHE A 188 5.47 0.18 -9.27
N GLN A 189 5.78 0.05 -7.99
CA GLN A 189 7.15 -0.21 -7.55
C GLN A 189 7.67 -1.53 -8.14
N PRO A 190 8.87 -1.57 -8.76
CA PRO A 190 9.43 -2.80 -9.27
C PRO A 190 9.69 -3.79 -8.12
N MET A 191 9.42 -5.08 -8.38
CA MET A 191 9.53 -6.13 -7.35
C MET A 191 10.93 -6.25 -6.74
N SER A 192 11.98 -5.82 -7.45
CA SER A 192 13.37 -5.80 -6.97
C SER A 192 13.56 -4.90 -5.75
N SER A 193 13.04 -3.67 -5.79
CA SER A 193 13.09 -2.72 -4.66
C SER A 193 12.37 -3.26 -3.42
N ARG A 194 11.31 -4.05 -3.63
CA ARG A 194 10.59 -4.73 -2.52
C ARG A 194 11.38 -5.92 -1.95
N ARG A 195 12.20 -6.60 -2.77
CA ARG A 195 12.95 -7.79 -2.39
C ARG A 195 14.25 -7.46 -1.66
N GLU A 196 14.92 -6.37 -2.06
CA GLU A 196 16.09 -5.82 -1.37
C GLU A 196 15.74 -5.44 0.08
N ARG A 197 14.55 -4.86 0.30
CA ARG A 197 14.02 -4.51 1.64
C ARG A 197 13.85 -5.69 2.59
N LYS A 198 13.82 -6.93 2.07
CA LYS A 198 13.53 -8.14 2.84
C LYS A 198 14.77 -8.99 3.15
N ARG A 199 15.92 -8.64 2.58
CA ARG A 199 17.22 -9.20 2.97
C ARG A 199 17.81 -8.36 4.08
#